data_AF-W1XY89-F1
#
_entry.id   AF-W1XY89-F1
#
_cell.length_a   1.000
_cell.length_b   1.000
_cell.length_c   1.000
_cell.angle_alpha   90.00
_cell.angle_beta   90.00
_cell.angle_gamma   90.00
#
_symmetry.space_group_name_H-M   'P 1'
#
loop_
_entity.id
_entity.type
_entity.pdbx_description
1 polymer ?
#
loop_
_entity_poly.entity_id
_entity_poly.type
_entity_poly.pdbx_seq_one_letter_code
_entity_poly.pdbx_strand_id
1 'polypeptide(L)' 'YIERLNKDSEQYFNFIAANKKDKDKQIYKDVVKSLQTDKTKALVKKYYGSAEITVWDYKK' A
#
# COMPACT_ATOMS: atom_id res chain seq x y z
N TYR A 1 4.41 19.72 -4.94
CA TYR A 1 4.01 18.78 -6.02
C TYR A 1 3.59 17.49 -5.34
N ILE A 2 2.42 16.93 -5.68
CA ILE A 2 1.96 15.63 -5.16
C ILE A 2 2.04 14.66 -6.33
N GLU A 3 2.80 13.58 -6.17
CA GLU A 3 2.91 12.55 -7.21
C GLU A 3 1.56 11.86 -7.41
N ARG A 4 1.13 11.78 -8.67
CA ARG A 4 -0.17 11.18 -9.03
C ARG A 4 -0.02 9.67 -9.12
N LEU A 5 -1.01 8.94 -8.62
CA LEU A 5 -1.09 7.48 -8.81
C LEU A 5 -1.46 7.16 -10.26
N ASN A 6 -0.47 6.84 -11.07
CA ASN A 6 -0.60 6.47 -12.48
C ASN A 6 0.47 5.44 -12.90
N LYS A 7 0.39 4.99 -14.16
CA LYS A 7 1.31 3.98 -14.71
C LYS A 7 2.79 4.37 -14.66
N ASP A 8 3.11 5.66 -14.76
CA ASP A 8 4.49 6.15 -14.73
C ASP A 8 5.08 6.11 -13.31
N SER A 9 4.24 6.38 -12.30
CA SER A 9 4.59 6.32 -10.88
C SER A 9 4.55 4.91 -10.28
N GLU A 10 3.89 3.95 -10.93
CA GLU A 10 3.62 2.60 -10.41
C GLU A 10 4.91 1.87 -9.98
N GLN A 11 6.01 2.14 -10.68
CA GLN A 11 7.34 1.57 -10.40
C GLN A 11 7.94 2.00 -9.05
N TYR A 12 7.45 3.10 -8.47
CA TYR A 12 7.92 3.65 -7.19
C TYR A 12 7.01 3.30 -6.02
N PHE A 13 5.94 2.52 -6.24
CA PHE A 13 5.06 2.12 -5.16
C PHE A 13 5.78 1.19 -4.18
N ASN A 14 5.75 1.56 -2.90
CA ASN A 14 6.22 0.69 -1.83
C ASN A 14 5.35 -0.58 -1.75
N PHE A 15 5.96 -1.72 -1.40
CA PHE A 15 5.28 -3.01 -1.29
C PHE A 15 5.78 -3.82 -0.09
N ILE A 16 4.95 -4.76 0.37
CA ILE A 16 5.31 -5.71 1.42
C ILE A 16 5.90 -6.96 0.76
N ALA A 17 7.22 -7.13 0.91
CA ALA A 17 7.93 -8.27 0.36
C ALA A 17 7.75 -9.54 1.22
N ALA A 18 7.80 -10.71 0.57
CA ALA A 18 7.89 -12.01 1.21
C ALA A 18 8.78 -12.94 0.38
N ASN A 19 9.36 -13.97 1.00
CA ASN A 19 10.07 -15.01 0.25
C ASN A 19 9.11 -15.71 -0.71
N LYS A 20 9.63 -16.22 -1.83
CA LYS A 20 8.84 -16.95 -2.83
C LYS A 20 8.02 -18.11 -2.24
N LYS A 21 8.57 -18.83 -1.26
CA LYS A 21 7.90 -19.95 -0.57
C LYS A 21 6.79 -19.52 0.40
N ASP A 22 6.78 -18.25 0.79
CA ASP A 22 5.90 -17.72 1.85
C ASP A 22 4.73 -16.89 1.29
N LYS A 23 4.76 -16.51 0.00
CA LYS A 23 3.77 -15.62 -0.64
C LYS A 23 2.31 -16.05 -0.48
N ASP A 24 2.08 -17.36 -0.32
CA ASP A 24 0.74 -17.93 -0.23
C ASP A 24 0.30 -18.26 1.19
N LYS A 25 1.20 -18.12 2.18
CA LYS A 25 0.88 -18.38 3.59
C LYS A 25 -0.23 -17.45 4.08
N GLN A 26 -1.17 -18.02 4.83
CA GLN A 26 -2.30 -17.27 5.37
C GLN A 26 -1.85 -16.07 6.21
N ILE A 27 -0.84 -16.26 7.06
CA ILE A 27 -0.30 -15.18 7.91
C ILE A 27 0.22 -13.98 7.09
N TYR A 28 0.84 -14.21 5.93
CA TYR A 28 1.29 -13.11 5.07
C TYR A 28 0.09 -12.33 4.51
N LYS A 29 -0.93 -13.06 4.01
CA LYS A 29 -2.17 -12.48 3.50
C LYS A 29 -2.92 -11.70 4.58
N ASP A 30 -2.93 -12.21 5.81
CA ASP A 30 -3.59 -11.55 6.95
C ASP A 30 -2.89 -10.24 7.33
N VAL A 31 -1.54 -10.23 7.35
CA VAL A 31 -0.77 -9.00 7.59
C VAL A 31 -1.06 -7.96 6.50
N VAL A 32 -1.01 -8.33 5.22
CA VAL A 32 -1.32 -7.41 4.10
C VAL A 32 -2.73 -6.83 4.26
N LYS A 33 -3.73 -7.67 4.51
CA LYS A 33 -5.13 -7.24 4.70
C LYS A 33 -5.32 -6.35 5.92
N SER A 34 -4.61 -6.62 7.02
CA SER A 34 -4.72 -5.81 8.24
C SER A 34 -4.30 -4.35 8.02
N LEU A 35 -3.39 -4.11 7.06
CA LEU A 35 -2.98 -2.77 6.68
C LEU A 35 -3.97 -2.13 5.70
N GLN A 36 -4.51 -2.87 4.74
CA GLN A 36 -5.42 -2.39 3.70
C GLN A 36 -6.85 -2.08 4.20
N THR A 37 -7.00 -1.07 5.06
CA THR A 37 -8.29 -0.66 5.64
C THR A 37 -8.52 0.84 5.56
N ASP A 38 -9.77 1.30 5.47
CA ASP A 38 -10.09 2.73 5.48
C ASP A 38 -9.54 3.45 6.71
N LYS A 39 -9.47 2.76 7.85
CA LYS A 39 -8.86 3.28 9.07
C LYS A 39 -7.37 3.56 8.87
N THR A 40 -6.62 2.61 8.33
CA THR A 40 -5.18 2.82 8.07
C THR A 40 -4.97 3.93 7.04
N LYS A 41 -5.80 4.00 5.99
CA LYS A 41 -5.76 5.09 4.99
C LYS A 41 -5.99 6.46 5.65
N ALA A 42 -6.97 6.55 6.54
CA ALA A 42 -7.25 7.78 7.28
C ALA A 42 -6.09 8.16 8.22
N LEU A 43 -5.45 7.18 8.88
CA LEU A 43 -4.29 7.42 9.74
C LEU A 43 -3.08 7.89 8.92
N VAL A 44 -2.80 7.28 7.77
CA VAL A 44 -1.71 7.73 6.86
C VAL A 44 -1.93 9.18 6.46
N LYS A 45 -3.14 9.54 6.00
CA LYS A 45 -3.46 10.93 5.66
C LYS A 45 -3.33 11.88 6.86
N LYS A 46 -3.76 11.46 8.06
CA LYS A 46 -3.69 12.26 9.29
C LYS A 46 -2.25 12.59 9.67
N TYR A 47 -1.34 11.60 9.60
CA TYR A 47 0.02 11.76 10.11
C TYR A 47 1.03 12.22 9.05
N TYR A 48 0.82 11.86 7.78
CA TYR A 48 1.78 12.13 6.70
C TYR A 48 1.25 13.10 5.65
N GLY A 49 -0.04 13.48 5.70
CA GLY A 49 -0.62 14.43 4.74
C GLY A 49 -0.49 13.93 3.31
N SER A 50 0.30 14.64 2.51
CA SER A 50 0.62 14.27 1.11
C SER A 50 2.02 13.68 0.93
N ALA A 51 2.80 13.53 2.00
CA ALA A 51 4.14 12.91 1.93
C ALA A 51 4.05 11.39 1.74
N GLU A 52 2.94 10.78 2.14
CA GLU A 52 2.64 9.36 1.90
C GLU A 52 1.18 9.20 1.44
N ILE A 53 0.98 8.40 0.40
CA ILE A 53 -0.34 8.14 -0.18
C ILE A 53 -0.49 6.63 -0.34
N THR A 54 -1.54 6.07 0.24
CA THR A 54 -1.84 4.64 0.05
C THR A 54 -2.34 4.39 -1.37
N VAL A 55 -1.94 3.26 -1.95
CA VAL A 55 -2.25 2.90 -3.35
C VAL A 55 -3.43 1.93 -3.47
N TRP A 56 -4.23 1.74 -2.41
CA TRP A 56 -5.21 0.65 -2.36
C TRP A 56 -6.43 0.83 -3.26
N ASP A 57 -6.78 2.07 -3.59
CA ASP A 57 -7.88 2.37 -4.53
C ASP A 57 -7.39 2.56 -5.98
N TYR A 58 -6.08 2.42 -6.21
CA TYR A 58 -5.52 2.54 -7.55
C TYR A 58 -5.95 1.33 -8.39
N LYS A 59 -6.70 1.60 -9.46
CA LYS A 59 -7.09 0.61 -10.47
C LYS A 59 -6.16 0.72 -11.67
N LYS A 60 -5.49 -0.38 -11.99
CA LYS A 60 -4.52 -0.50 -13.10
C LYS A 60 -5.19 -0.43 -14.48
#